data_AF-A0A819ADP8-F1
#
_entry.id   AF-A0A819ADP8-F1
#
_cell.length_a   1.000
_cell.length_b   1.000
_cell.length_c   1.000
_cell.angle_alpha   90.00
_cell.angle_beta   90.00
_cell.angle_gamma   90.00
#
_symmetry.space_group_name_H-M   'P 1'
#
loop_
_entity.id
_entity.type
_entity.pdbx_description
1 polymer ?
#
loop_
_entity_poly.entity_id
_entity_poly.type
_entity_poly.pdbx_seq_one_letter_code
_entity_poly.pdbx_strand_id
1 'polypeptide(L)'
;MGNKHGGGKSFSSTELTPAYIAILKGNTKFSESEIRQWYVRFRHDCPTGKLNRKKFVALYKQLYPHGKPDNFCKYAFDTFDTNGDGFIDFQEFLIAIRSTNQGNLDDHLAFFFDMYDTSGDGQIDEKELTKLITAMYDLLGEVDRDYDKDPRKRAADIIAKFDADVAGLTGGKMSASEESSKIDLLDTTENVEKKVRKAFCEPGNIDRNGVLGFCKSVIFPLLKNKDLVVKRSAEHDGPMSFSNYEQLEQSFLKHEIHPVDLKNAATTYLEQLLEPIRKEFETEEMQKLIFNAYPPSPAPVHEKKKKESGKKEQRSTVSTPITSELAQNANENLVIKDDTNSTSKDDDPN
;
A
#
# COMPACT_ATOMS: atom_id res chain seq x y z
N MET A 1 12.29 49.95 -13.59
CA MET A 1 12.00 49.23 -12.33
C MET A 1 10.53 48.85 -12.40
N GLY A 2 10.06 47.61 -12.43
CA GLY A 2 10.62 46.32 -12.05
C GLY A 2 9.45 45.56 -11.43
N ASN A 3 8.95 44.50 -12.06
CA ASN A 3 9.15 43.12 -11.62
C ASN A 3 8.03 42.20 -12.12
N LYS A 4 8.48 41.03 -12.58
CA LYS A 4 7.72 39.87 -13.06
C LYS A 4 6.93 39.24 -11.92
N HIS A 5 5.80 38.58 -12.23
CA HIS A 5 5.41 37.27 -11.64
C HIS A 5 4.70 36.47 -12.72
N GLY A 6 5.21 35.25 -12.97
CA GLY A 6 4.89 34.41 -14.12
C GLY A 6 3.51 33.76 -14.05
N GLY A 7 2.74 33.92 -15.12
CA GLY A 7 1.59 33.07 -15.41
C GLY A 7 2.07 31.70 -15.89
N GLY A 8 1.64 30.65 -15.19
CA GLY A 8 1.79 29.27 -15.64
C GLY A 8 1.22 29.12 -17.05
N LYS A 9 2.00 28.47 -17.92
CA LYS A 9 1.59 28.20 -19.30
C LYS A 9 0.41 27.23 -19.31
N SER A 10 -0.77 27.75 -19.61
CA SER A 10 -1.91 26.97 -20.09
C SER A 10 -1.54 26.40 -21.47
N PHE A 11 -1.35 25.09 -21.57
CA PHE A 11 -1.16 24.42 -22.86
C PHE A 11 -2.51 24.29 -23.58
N SER A 12 -2.69 24.99 -24.70
CA SER A 12 -3.89 24.87 -25.54
C SER A 12 -3.86 23.59 -26.40
N SER A 13 -4.92 22.80 -26.32
CA SER A 13 -5.07 21.43 -26.83
C SER A 13 -5.44 21.33 -28.33
N THR A 14 -4.51 21.52 -29.28
CA THR A 14 -4.92 21.42 -30.70
C THR A 14 -4.10 20.57 -31.66
N GLU A 15 -2.86 20.16 -31.40
CA GLU A 15 -2.14 19.28 -32.35
C GLU A 15 -1.23 18.29 -31.63
N LEU A 16 -1.05 17.09 -32.23
CA LEU A 16 0.00 16.14 -31.87
C LEU A 16 1.37 16.75 -32.18
N THR A 17 1.79 17.70 -31.37
CA THR A 17 3.12 18.32 -31.50
C THR A 17 4.19 17.26 -31.22
N PRO A 18 5.39 17.38 -31.81
CA PRO A 18 6.50 16.47 -31.51
C PRO A 18 6.82 16.38 -30.00
N ALA A 19 6.67 17.50 -29.27
CA ALA A 19 6.84 17.53 -27.82
C ALA A 19 5.77 16.72 -27.09
N TYR A 20 4.52 16.82 -27.51
CA TYR A 20 3.43 16.05 -26.89
C TYR A 20 3.55 14.55 -27.20
N ILE A 21 3.95 14.18 -28.41
CA ILE A 21 4.26 12.79 -28.77
C ILE A 21 5.39 12.25 -27.88
N ALA A 22 6.44 13.03 -27.60
CA ALA A 22 7.52 12.60 -26.73
C ALA A 22 7.04 12.29 -25.31
N ILE A 23 6.15 13.12 -24.75
CA ILE A 23 5.51 12.88 -23.44
C ILE A 23 4.71 11.57 -23.47
N LEU A 24 3.87 11.39 -24.49
CA LEU A 24 3.05 10.18 -24.63
C LEU A 24 3.92 8.92 -24.76
N LYS A 25 5.02 8.97 -25.52
CA LYS A 25 5.97 7.84 -25.63
C LYS A 25 6.61 7.50 -24.29
N GLY A 26 6.97 8.50 -23.49
CA GLY A 26 7.54 8.31 -22.16
C GLY A 26 6.57 7.62 -21.20
N ASN A 27 5.30 8.01 -21.24
CA ASN A 27 4.30 7.51 -20.30
C ASN A 27 3.63 6.20 -20.74
N THR A 28 3.59 5.91 -22.04
CA THR A 28 2.79 4.80 -22.58
C THR A 28 3.60 3.75 -23.34
N LYS A 29 4.91 3.93 -23.54
CA LYS A 29 5.76 3.00 -24.32
C LYS A 29 5.26 2.66 -25.74
N PHE A 30 4.19 3.30 -26.23
CA PHE A 30 3.71 3.13 -27.60
C PHE A 30 4.70 3.74 -28.59
N SER A 31 4.80 3.15 -29.77
CA SER A 31 5.50 3.76 -30.88
C SER A 31 4.76 5.01 -31.38
N GLU A 32 5.49 5.93 -32.02
CA GLU A 32 4.87 7.14 -32.57
C GLU A 32 3.77 6.81 -33.61
N SER A 33 3.96 5.75 -34.40
CA SER A 33 2.95 5.29 -35.36
C SER A 33 1.66 4.83 -34.67
N GLU A 34 1.77 4.08 -33.57
CA GLU A 34 0.60 3.63 -32.80
C GLU A 34 -0.14 4.81 -32.16
N ILE A 35 0.59 5.76 -31.57
CA ILE A 35 0.01 6.98 -30.98
C ILE A 35 -0.79 7.75 -32.02
N ARG A 36 -0.23 7.92 -33.22
CA ARG A 36 -0.92 8.62 -34.33
C ARG A 36 -2.18 7.88 -34.78
N GLN A 37 -2.13 6.54 -34.88
CA GLN A 37 -3.31 5.74 -35.24
C GLN A 37 -4.42 5.85 -34.19
N TRP A 38 -4.07 5.73 -32.90
CA TRP A 38 -5.01 5.90 -31.81
C TRP A 38 -5.59 7.32 -31.77
N TYR A 39 -4.79 8.35 -32.03
CA TYR A 39 -5.26 9.73 -32.08
C TYR A 39 -6.28 9.96 -33.19
N VAL A 40 -6.04 9.41 -34.39
CA VAL A 40 -7.00 9.51 -35.50
C VAL A 40 -8.33 8.87 -35.12
N ARG A 41 -8.30 7.67 -34.51
CA ARG A 41 -9.52 7.00 -34.02
C ARG A 41 -10.22 7.80 -32.92
N PHE A 42 -9.46 8.29 -31.95
CA PHE A 42 -9.99 9.08 -30.84
C PHE A 42 -10.61 10.40 -31.31
N ARG A 43 -10.02 11.07 -32.31
CA ARG A 43 -10.55 12.30 -32.90
C ARG A 43 -11.74 12.06 -33.82
N HIS A 44 -11.78 10.91 -34.50
CA HIS A 44 -12.95 10.48 -35.27
C HIS A 44 -14.14 10.29 -34.34
N ASP A 45 -13.94 9.53 -33.26
CA ASP A 45 -15.02 9.24 -32.32
C ASP A 45 -15.33 10.49 -31.52
N CYS A 46 -14.34 11.19 -30.95
CA CYS A 46 -14.46 12.43 -30.17
C CYS A 46 -13.85 13.65 -30.88
N PRO A 47 -14.60 14.34 -31.77
CA PRO A 47 -14.11 15.53 -32.49
C PRO A 47 -13.64 16.68 -31.57
N THR A 48 -14.20 16.75 -30.36
CA THR A 48 -13.85 17.72 -29.32
C THR A 48 -12.48 17.45 -28.69
N GLY A 49 -11.87 16.28 -28.91
CA GLY A 49 -10.62 15.88 -28.27
C GLY A 49 -10.77 15.51 -26.79
N LYS A 50 -12.00 15.39 -26.29
CA LYS A 50 -12.32 14.99 -24.91
C LYS A 50 -13.47 14.00 -24.89
N LEU A 51 -13.34 12.93 -24.12
CA LEU A 51 -14.35 11.91 -23.92
C LEU A 51 -15.11 12.16 -22.62
N ASN A 52 -16.40 12.45 -22.72
CA ASN A 52 -17.24 12.65 -21.53
C ASN A 52 -17.89 11.34 -21.06
N ARG A 53 -18.31 11.33 -19.80
CA ARG A 53 -18.93 10.18 -19.13
C ARG A 53 -20.13 9.60 -19.87
N LYS A 54 -21.01 10.44 -20.43
CA LYS A 54 -22.21 9.98 -21.16
C LYS A 54 -21.83 9.14 -22.38
N LYS A 55 -20.83 9.59 -23.10
CA LYS A 55 -20.33 8.91 -24.29
C LYS A 55 -19.54 7.65 -23.95
N PHE A 56 -18.74 7.69 -22.88
CA PHE A 56 -18.03 6.52 -22.38
C PHE A 56 -19.00 5.37 -22.03
N VAL A 57 -20.09 5.69 -21.31
CA VAL A 57 -21.16 4.72 -21.03
C VAL A 57 -21.82 4.21 -22.32
N ALA A 58 -22.08 5.08 -23.31
CA ALA A 58 -22.68 4.68 -24.58
C ALA A 58 -21.81 3.68 -25.36
N LEU A 59 -20.47 3.85 -25.35
CA LEU A 59 -19.53 2.91 -25.96
C LEU A 59 -19.60 1.54 -25.28
N TYR A 60 -19.61 1.50 -23.96
CA TYR A 60 -19.74 0.24 -23.22
C TYR A 60 -21.11 -0.42 -23.40
N LYS A 61 -22.20 0.34 -23.55
CA LYS A 61 -23.52 -0.22 -23.89
C LYS A 61 -23.53 -0.88 -25.27
N GLN A 62 -22.73 -0.38 -26.21
CA GLN A 62 -22.57 -1.00 -27.53
C GLN A 62 -21.75 -2.31 -27.45
N LEU A 63 -20.75 -2.38 -26.57
CA LEU A 63 -19.93 -3.58 -26.36
C LEU A 63 -20.63 -4.66 -25.52
N TYR A 64 -21.50 -4.24 -24.60
CA TYR A 64 -22.27 -5.12 -23.72
C TYR A 64 -23.78 -4.83 -23.81
N PRO A 65 -24.45 -5.17 -24.93
CA PRO A 65 -25.84 -4.80 -25.18
C PRO A 65 -26.84 -5.37 -24.17
N HIS A 66 -26.49 -6.49 -23.53
CA HIS A 66 -27.32 -7.21 -22.57
C HIS A 66 -26.94 -6.91 -21.10
N GLY A 67 -25.90 -6.12 -20.88
CA GLY A 67 -25.41 -5.73 -19.56
C GLY A 67 -25.93 -4.36 -19.10
N LYS A 68 -25.63 -4.02 -17.85
CA LYS A 68 -25.84 -2.71 -17.23
C LYS A 68 -24.48 -2.08 -16.91
N PRO A 69 -23.82 -1.46 -17.89
CA PRO A 69 -22.47 -0.94 -17.71
C PRO A 69 -22.39 0.32 -16.87
N ASP A 70 -23.50 0.99 -16.54
CA ASP A 70 -23.52 2.32 -15.93
C ASP A 70 -22.68 2.43 -14.64
N ASN A 71 -22.75 1.43 -13.77
CA ASN A 71 -21.97 1.39 -12.53
C ASN A 71 -20.49 1.08 -12.80
N PHE A 72 -20.19 0.11 -13.67
CA PHE A 72 -18.81 -0.22 -14.02
C PHE A 72 -18.11 0.97 -14.70
N CYS A 73 -18.79 1.59 -15.68
CA CYS A 73 -18.32 2.78 -16.35
C CYS A 73 -18.13 3.94 -15.39
N LYS A 74 -18.90 4.01 -14.29
CA LYS A 74 -18.67 5.03 -13.27
C LYS A 74 -17.28 4.87 -12.66
N TYR A 75 -16.94 3.68 -12.19
CA TYR A 75 -15.65 3.42 -11.55
C TYR A 75 -14.51 3.55 -12.55
N ALA A 76 -14.62 2.90 -13.72
CA ALA A 76 -13.59 2.95 -14.74
C ALA A 76 -13.33 4.38 -15.26
N PHE A 77 -14.37 5.21 -15.39
CA PHE A 77 -14.19 6.61 -15.81
C PHE A 77 -13.44 7.41 -14.74
N ASP A 78 -13.79 7.25 -13.47
CA ASP A 78 -13.15 7.97 -12.37
C ASP A 78 -11.67 7.54 -12.20
N THR A 79 -11.33 6.29 -12.49
CA THR A 79 -9.92 5.81 -12.52
C THR A 79 -9.14 6.37 -13.71
N PHE A 80 -9.80 6.60 -14.86
CA PHE A 80 -9.14 7.15 -16.05
C PHE A 80 -8.99 8.68 -16.00
N ASP A 81 -9.91 9.38 -15.37
CA ASP A 81 -9.91 10.84 -15.18
C ASP A 81 -8.97 11.24 -14.03
N THR A 82 -7.67 11.11 -14.28
CA THR A 82 -6.62 11.35 -13.28
C THR A 82 -6.56 12.80 -12.80
N ASN A 83 -6.96 13.75 -13.65
CA ASN A 83 -6.96 15.17 -13.32
C ASN A 83 -8.29 15.66 -12.71
N GLY A 84 -9.34 14.83 -12.74
CA GLY A 84 -10.64 15.10 -12.16
C GLY A 84 -11.43 16.21 -12.86
N ASP A 85 -11.12 16.52 -14.13
CA ASP A 85 -11.79 17.58 -14.89
C ASP A 85 -13.17 17.15 -15.43
N GLY A 86 -13.54 15.88 -15.24
CA GLY A 86 -14.79 15.29 -15.71
C GLY A 86 -14.75 14.80 -17.16
N PHE A 87 -13.56 14.82 -17.77
CA PHE A 87 -13.32 14.39 -19.15
C PHE A 87 -12.04 13.56 -19.24
N ILE A 88 -12.10 12.47 -20.01
CA ILE A 88 -10.90 11.72 -20.37
C ILE A 88 -10.30 12.37 -21.61
N ASP A 89 -9.10 12.94 -21.49
CA ASP A 89 -8.36 13.46 -22.63
C ASP A 89 -7.62 12.36 -23.41
N PHE A 90 -6.91 12.73 -24.47
CA PHE A 90 -6.20 11.73 -25.28
C PHE A 90 -5.04 11.06 -24.55
N GLN A 91 -4.35 11.77 -23.63
CA GLN A 91 -3.27 11.20 -22.85
C GLN A 91 -3.82 10.17 -21.86
N GLU A 92 -4.86 10.54 -21.12
CA GLU A 92 -5.55 9.65 -20.16
C GLU A 92 -6.13 8.42 -20.85
N PHE A 93 -6.77 8.61 -22.01
CA PHE A 93 -7.25 7.50 -22.84
C PHE A 93 -6.12 6.55 -23.27
N LEU A 94 -4.96 7.09 -23.65
CA LEU A 94 -3.86 6.25 -24.13
C LEU A 94 -3.20 5.47 -22.99
N ILE A 95 -3.06 6.09 -21.81
CA ILE A 95 -2.60 5.42 -20.58
C ILE A 95 -3.57 4.29 -20.21
N ALA A 96 -4.87 4.57 -20.22
CA ALA A 96 -5.93 3.59 -19.99
C ALA A 96 -5.82 2.36 -20.90
N ILE A 97 -5.76 2.58 -22.22
CA ILE A 97 -5.68 1.49 -23.21
C ILE A 97 -4.41 0.65 -23.02
N ARG A 98 -3.29 1.28 -22.65
CA ARG A 98 -2.09 0.53 -22.31
C ARG A 98 -2.32 -0.36 -21.10
N SER A 99 -2.77 0.21 -19.99
CA SER A 99 -2.96 -0.51 -18.74
C SER A 99 -4.01 -1.60 -18.83
N THR A 100 -4.96 -1.54 -19.78
CA THR A 100 -5.97 -2.59 -19.98
C THR A 100 -5.59 -3.63 -21.04
N ASN A 101 -4.87 -3.27 -22.11
CA ASN A 101 -4.67 -4.14 -23.26
C ASN A 101 -3.21 -4.59 -23.51
N GLN A 102 -2.22 -3.87 -22.99
CA GLN A 102 -0.79 -4.11 -23.28
C GLN A 102 0.12 -3.97 -22.04
N GLY A 103 -0.47 -4.03 -20.85
CA GLY A 103 0.24 -4.05 -19.57
C GLY A 103 0.89 -5.41 -19.32
N ASN A 104 1.89 -5.44 -18.43
CA ASN A 104 2.25 -6.69 -17.77
C ASN A 104 1.23 -6.98 -16.64
N LEU A 105 1.37 -8.11 -15.96
CA LEU A 105 0.47 -8.48 -14.87
C LEU A 105 0.39 -7.38 -13.79
N ASP A 106 1.52 -6.76 -13.45
CA ASP A 106 1.59 -5.71 -12.42
C ASP A 106 0.85 -4.43 -12.85
N ASP A 107 0.99 -4.01 -14.12
CA ASP A 107 0.28 -2.87 -14.71
C ASP A 107 -1.25 -3.10 -14.66
N HIS A 108 -1.68 -4.33 -14.96
CA HIS A 108 -3.09 -4.72 -14.88
C HIS A 108 -3.57 -4.70 -13.43
N LEU A 109 -2.80 -5.29 -12.51
CA LEU A 109 -3.15 -5.34 -11.09
C LEU A 109 -3.23 -3.95 -10.46
N ALA A 110 -2.27 -3.07 -10.75
CA ALA A 110 -2.29 -1.68 -10.29
C ALA A 110 -3.53 -0.93 -10.79
N PHE A 111 -3.83 -1.06 -12.08
CA PHE A 111 -5.03 -0.46 -12.65
C PHE A 111 -6.32 -0.98 -12.00
N PHE A 112 -6.42 -2.29 -11.80
CA PHE A 112 -7.58 -2.87 -11.13
C PHE A 112 -7.64 -2.44 -9.66
N PHE A 113 -6.50 -2.37 -8.96
CA PHE A 113 -6.42 -1.89 -7.59
C PHE A 113 -6.97 -0.46 -7.46
N ASP A 114 -6.54 0.45 -8.33
CA ASP A 114 -7.03 1.83 -8.39
C ASP A 114 -8.53 1.92 -8.75
N MET A 115 -9.07 0.90 -9.41
CA MET A 115 -10.51 0.79 -9.67
C MET A 115 -11.29 0.27 -8.45
N TYR A 116 -10.67 -0.60 -7.65
CA TYR A 116 -11.26 -1.14 -6.42
C TYR A 116 -11.23 -0.11 -5.28
N ASP A 117 -10.11 0.59 -5.08
CA ASP A 117 -9.92 1.62 -4.04
C ASP A 117 -10.62 2.92 -4.44
N THR A 118 -11.94 2.94 -4.26
CA THR A 118 -12.76 4.12 -4.53
C THR A 118 -12.54 5.25 -3.53
N SER A 119 -11.97 4.93 -2.37
CA SER A 119 -11.70 5.87 -1.29
C SER A 119 -10.36 6.61 -1.46
N GLY A 120 -9.44 6.06 -2.25
CA GLY A 120 -8.08 6.54 -2.43
C GLY A 120 -7.21 6.40 -1.18
N ASP A 121 -7.57 5.48 -0.27
CA ASP A 121 -6.85 5.27 0.99
C ASP A 121 -5.71 4.25 0.90
N GLY A 122 -5.50 3.68 -0.30
CA GLY A 122 -4.50 2.68 -0.61
C GLY A 122 -4.88 1.29 -0.10
N GLN A 123 -6.12 1.06 0.30
CA GLN A 123 -6.66 -0.23 0.76
C GLN A 123 -7.97 -0.53 0.03
N ILE A 124 -8.36 -1.81 0.03
CA ILE A 124 -9.64 -2.25 -0.55
C ILE A 124 -10.45 -2.88 0.57
N ASP A 125 -11.53 -2.24 0.98
CA ASP A 125 -12.43 -2.79 1.98
C ASP A 125 -13.51 -3.73 1.38
N GLU A 126 -14.20 -4.49 2.24
CA GLU A 126 -15.25 -5.42 1.81
C GLU A 126 -16.39 -4.72 1.04
N LYS A 127 -16.71 -3.47 1.39
CA LYS A 127 -17.79 -2.72 0.73
C LYS A 127 -17.35 -2.27 -0.65
N GLU A 128 -16.11 -1.85 -0.81
CA GLU A 128 -15.51 -1.47 -2.08
C GLU A 128 -15.43 -2.65 -3.04
N LEU A 129 -14.90 -3.77 -2.56
CA LEU A 129 -14.85 -5.00 -3.34
C LEU A 129 -16.26 -5.50 -3.72
N THR A 130 -17.22 -5.44 -2.79
CA THR A 130 -18.62 -5.79 -3.06
C THR A 130 -19.23 -4.90 -4.15
N LYS A 131 -19.04 -3.59 -4.08
CA LYS A 131 -19.56 -2.64 -5.08
C LYS A 131 -19.02 -2.96 -6.46
N LEU A 132 -17.74 -3.26 -6.57
CA LEU A 132 -17.13 -3.55 -7.87
C LEU A 132 -17.56 -4.92 -8.41
N ILE A 133 -17.62 -5.96 -7.59
CA ILE A 133 -18.15 -7.28 -8.01
C ILE A 133 -19.59 -7.14 -8.49
N THR A 134 -20.40 -6.34 -7.80
CA THR A 134 -21.77 -6.02 -8.22
C THR A 134 -21.79 -5.34 -9.59
N ALA A 135 -20.94 -4.32 -9.79
CA ALA A 135 -20.83 -3.61 -11.06
C ALA A 135 -20.36 -4.52 -12.21
N MET A 136 -19.49 -5.50 -11.93
CA MET A 136 -19.06 -6.51 -12.90
C MET A 136 -20.17 -7.51 -13.22
N TYR A 137 -20.99 -7.89 -12.24
CA TYR A 137 -22.13 -8.77 -12.46
C TYR A 137 -23.20 -8.06 -13.29
N ASP A 138 -23.45 -6.80 -13.00
CA ASP A 138 -24.30 -5.93 -13.81
C ASP A 138 -23.78 -5.80 -15.24
N LEU A 139 -22.47 -5.58 -15.43
CA LEU A 139 -21.83 -5.45 -16.75
C LEU A 139 -21.93 -6.72 -17.59
N LEU A 140 -21.61 -7.88 -17.00
CA LEU A 140 -21.55 -9.17 -17.70
C LEU A 140 -22.91 -9.86 -17.82
N GLY A 141 -23.89 -9.45 -17.01
CA GLY A 141 -25.23 -10.04 -16.97
C GLY A 141 -25.27 -11.40 -16.27
N GLU A 142 -26.40 -12.10 -16.46
CA GLU A 142 -26.56 -13.49 -16.00
C GLU A 142 -25.76 -14.43 -16.89
N VAL A 143 -24.46 -14.51 -16.63
CA VAL A 143 -23.64 -15.61 -17.10
C VAL A 143 -23.92 -16.78 -16.15
N ASP A 144 -24.26 -17.95 -16.71
CA ASP A 144 -24.47 -19.19 -15.95
C ASP A 144 -23.12 -19.58 -15.31
N ARG A 145 -22.89 -19.07 -14.10
CA ARG A 145 -21.62 -19.15 -13.38
C ARG A 145 -21.72 -20.19 -12.29
N ASP A 146 -20.70 -21.03 -12.21
CA ASP A 146 -20.52 -22.08 -11.17
C ASP A 146 -20.06 -21.50 -9.81
N TYR A 147 -20.35 -20.22 -9.55
CA TYR A 147 -19.94 -19.51 -8.34
C TYR A 147 -21.14 -18.80 -7.71
N ASP A 148 -21.03 -18.50 -6.42
CA ASP A 148 -22.10 -17.82 -5.68
C ASP A 148 -22.49 -16.49 -6.35
N LYS A 149 -23.79 -16.30 -6.56
CA LYS A 149 -24.35 -15.12 -7.23
C LYS A 149 -24.41 -13.91 -6.30
N ASP A 150 -24.19 -14.09 -4.99
CA ASP A 150 -24.14 -12.98 -4.04
C ASP A 150 -22.78 -12.25 -4.06
N PRO A 151 -22.71 -10.99 -4.53
CA PRO A 151 -21.47 -10.21 -4.57
C PRO A 151 -20.81 -10.05 -3.20
N ARG A 152 -21.60 -9.98 -2.11
CA ARG A 152 -21.07 -9.81 -0.75
C ARG A 152 -20.31 -11.04 -0.29
N LYS A 153 -20.93 -12.20 -0.45
CA LYS A 153 -20.30 -13.46 -0.07
C LYS A 153 -19.06 -13.73 -0.93
N ARG A 154 -19.11 -13.40 -2.23
CA ARG A 154 -17.93 -13.50 -3.09
C ARG A 154 -16.81 -12.55 -2.68
N ALA A 155 -17.13 -11.32 -2.28
CA ALA A 155 -16.15 -10.38 -1.74
C ALA A 155 -15.51 -10.94 -0.45
N ALA A 156 -16.33 -11.44 0.47
CA ALA A 156 -15.85 -12.06 1.71
C ALA A 156 -14.98 -13.29 1.44
N ASP A 157 -15.34 -14.16 0.50
CA ASP A 157 -14.54 -15.33 0.12
C ASP A 157 -13.20 -14.93 -0.51
N ILE A 158 -13.17 -13.88 -1.32
CA ILE A 158 -11.94 -13.35 -1.94
C ILE A 158 -11.06 -12.76 -0.85
N ILE A 159 -11.61 -11.90 0.01
CA ILE A 159 -10.89 -11.32 1.14
C ILE A 159 -10.37 -12.41 2.06
N ALA A 160 -11.18 -13.41 2.41
CA ALA A 160 -10.75 -14.53 3.24
C ALA A 160 -9.62 -15.36 2.60
N LYS A 161 -9.56 -15.45 1.27
CA LYS A 161 -8.44 -16.10 0.57
C LYS A 161 -7.17 -15.26 0.57
N PHE A 162 -7.29 -13.94 0.45
CA PHE A 162 -6.15 -13.03 0.60
C PHE A 162 -5.70 -12.94 2.07
N ASP A 163 -6.63 -12.97 3.02
CA ASP A 163 -6.40 -12.96 4.47
C ASP A 163 -5.89 -14.31 4.99
N ALA A 164 -6.15 -15.41 4.27
CA ALA A 164 -5.56 -16.70 4.54
C ALA A 164 -4.04 -16.72 4.30
N ASP A 165 -3.52 -15.78 3.50
CA ASP A 165 -2.07 -15.55 3.38
C ASP A 165 -1.60 -14.68 4.57
N VAL A 166 -1.45 -15.37 5.70
CA VAL A 166 -0.87 -14.92 6.98
C VAL A 166 -1.67 -13.81 7.67
N ALA A 167 -2.85 -14.19 8.19
CA ALA A 167 -3.50 -13.47 9.28
C ALA A 167 -2.45 -13.01 10.30
N GLY A 168 -2.43 -11.72 10.62
CA GLY A 168 -1.49 -11.18 11.59
C GLY A 168 -1.60 -11.89 12.93
N LEU A 169 -0.50 -11.94 13.69
CA LEU A 169 -0.47 -12.46 15.06
C LEU A 169 -1.61 -11.90 15.94
N THR A 170 -2.12 -10.69 15.66
CA THR A 170 -3.22 -10.06 16.41
C THR A 170 -4.63 -10.54 16.02
N GLY A 171 -4.79 -11.37 14.99
CA GLY A 171 -6.05 -12.02 14.62
C GLY A 171 -7.09 -11.12 13.94
N GLY A 172 -6.78 -9.83 13.74
CA GLY A 172 -7.73 -8.85 13.19
C GLY A 172 -7.34 -8.23 11.85
N LYS A 173 -6.06 -7.95 11.61
CA LYS A 173 -5.53 -7.32 10.38
C LYS A 173 -4.38 -8.14 9.81
N MET A 174 -4.01 -7.88 8.56
CA MET A 174 -2.88 -8.54 7.89
C MET A 174 -1.57 -8.35 8.66
N SER A 175 -0.68 -9.35 8.59
CA SER A 175 0.60 -9.31 9.30
C SER A 175 1.42 -8.06 8.98
N ALA A 176 1.39 -7.56 7.73
CA ALA A 176 2.12 -6.38 7.30
C ALA A 176 1.46 -5.03 7.65
N SER A 177 0.17 -5.01 8.02
CA SER A 177 -0.57 -3.77 8.31
C SER A 177 -0.34 -3.25 9.73
N GLU A 178 0.18 -4.07 10.62
CA GLU A 178 0.50 -3.70 11.99
C GLU A 178 1.94 -4.08 12.33
N GLU A 179 2.77 -3.08 12.65
CA GLU A 179 4.17 -3.30 13.05
C GLU A 179 4.30 -4.28 14.24
N SER A 180 3.31 -4.29 15.14
CA SER A 180 3.27 -5.24 16.26
C SER A 180 2.87 -6.67 15.89
N SER A 181 2.44 -6.88 14.65
CA SER A 181 1.92 -8.15 14.13
C SER A 181 2.81 -8.76 13.05
N LYS A 182 3.64 -7.96 12.38
CA LYS A 182 4.61 -8.40 11.37
C LYS A 182 5.83 -9.01 12.05
N ILE A 183 6.19 -10.26 11.76
CA ILE A 183 7.53 -10.78 12.09
C ILE A 183 8.43 -10.52 10.89
N ASP A 184 9.45 -9.69 11.06
CA ASP A 184 10.45 -9.40 10.02
C ASP A 184 11.59 -10.42 10.05
N LEU A 185 12.27 -10.62 8.92
CA LEU A 185 13.38 -11.58 8.79
C LEU A 185 14.56 -11.22 9.69
N LEU A 186 14.71 -9.93 9.99
CA LEU A 186 15.78 -9.37 10.81
C LEU A 186 15.30 -8.92 12.20
N ASP A 187 14.05 -9.21 12.58
CA ASP A 187 13.57 -8.93 13.94
C ASP A 187 14.47 -9.60 14.96
N THR A 188 14.84 -8.94 16.05
CA THR A 188 15.60 -9.56 17.15
C THR A 188 14.74 -10.57 17.92
N THR A 189 15.39 -11.46 18.69
CA THR A 189 14.69 -12.40 19.59
C THR A 189 13.68 -11.71 20.50
N GLU A 190 14.05 -10.57 21.08
CA GLU A 190 13.18 -9.78 21.95
C GLU A 190 11.94 -9.24 21.21
N ASN A 191 12.11 -8.82 19.95
CA ASN A 191 11.01 -8.33 19.13
C ASN A 191 10.05 -9.45 18.76
N VAL A 192 10.56 -10.61 18.34
CA VAL A 192 9.75 -11.79 18.03
C VAL A 192 8.95 -12.22 19.25
N GLU A 193 9.59 -12.37 20.42
CA GLU A 193 8.94 -12.70 21.68
C GLU A 193 7.82 -11.71 22.02
N LYS A 194 8.10 -10.40 21.92
CA LYS A 194 7.13 -9.35 22.22
C LYS A 194 5.93 -9.39 21.29
N LYS A 195 6.15 -9.65 19.99
CA LYS A 195 5.10 -9.73 18.97
C LYS A 195 4.24 -10.98 19.16
N VAL A 196 4.85 -12.17 19.31
CA VAL A 196 4.12 -13.43 19.58
C VAL A 196 3.39 -13.38 20.92
N ARG A 197 3.95 -12.76 21.96
CA ARG A 197 3.28 -12.60 23.26
C ARG A 197 1.98 -11.79 23.14
N LYS A 198 1.98 -10.75 22.31
CA LYS A 198 0.80 -9.91 22.03
C LYS A 198 -0.20 -10.57 21.08
N ALA A 199 0.17 -11.68 20.46
CA ALA A 199 -0.71 -12.40 19.55
C ALA A 199 -2.03 -12.80 20.23
N PHE A 200 -3.13 -12.71 19.49
CA PHE A 200 -4.42 -13.16 19.97
C PHE A 200 -4.44 -14.70 20.02
N CYS A 201 -4.61 -15.26 21.21
CA CYS A 201 -4.63 -16.70 21.46
C CYS A 201 -5.32 -16.95 22.81
N GLU A 202 -6.60 -17.28 22.75
CA GLU A 202 -7.42 -17.62 23.92
C GLU A 202 -7.55 -19.14 24.05
N PRO A 203 -7.67 -19.68 25.27
CA PRO A 203 -7.83 -21.13 25.48
C PRO A 203 -9.04 -21.66 24.70
N GLY A 204 -8.84 -22.71 23.91
CA GLY A 204 -9.90 -23.37 23.13
C GLY A 204 -10.43 -22.57 21.93
N ASN A 205 -9.99 -21.33 21.73
CA ASN A 205 -10.42 -20.51 20.60
C ASN A 205 -9.57 -20.81 19.37
N ILE A 206 -10.18 -21.44 18.36
CA ILE A 206 -9.57 -21.68 17.05
C ILE A 206 -9.93 -20.61 16.01
N ASP A 207 -10.95 -19.78 16.28
CA ASP A 207 -11.36 -18.70 15.38
C ASP A 207 -10.44 -17.48 15.55
N ARG A 208 -9.89 -16.99 14.43
CA ARG A 208 -8.98 -15.83 14.39
C ARG A 208 -7.81 -15.88 15.38
N ASN A 209 -7.38 -17.09 15.77
CA ASN A 209 -6.23 -17.28 16.64
C ASN A 209 -4.94 -17.06 15.85
N GLY A 210 -4.29 -15.93 16.06
CA GLY A 210 -3.11 -15.53 15.29
C GLY A 210 -1.93 -16.48 15.46
N VAL A 211 -1.81 -17.17 16.60
CA VAL A 211 -0.74 -18.15 16.83
C VAL A 211 -1.03 -19.45 16.07
N LEU A 212 -2.26 -19.95 16.12
CA LEU A 212 -2.66 -21.14 15.34
C LEU A 212 -2.61 -20.88 13.84
N GLY A 213 -3.10 -19.73 13.38
CA GLY A 213 -3.02 -19.32 11.97
C GLY A 213 -1.58 -19.26 11.48
N PHE A 214 -0.66 -18.77 12.32
CA PHE A 214 0.76 -18.76 12.01
C PHE A 214 1.36 -20.18 12.00
N CYS A 215 0.98 -21.03 12.95
CA CYS A 215 1.39 -22.44 12.96
C CYS A 215 0.98 -23.13 11.65
N LYS A 216 -0.27 -22.95 11.22
CA LYS A 216 -0.83 -23.53 10.00
C LYS A 216 -0.11 -23.06 8.74
N SER A 217 0.14 -21.76 8.64
CA SER A 217 0.56 -21.12 7.38
C SER A 217 2.08 -21.05 7.22
N VAL A 218 2.84 -21.07 8.33
CA VAL A 218 4.29 -20.88 8.31
C VAL A 218 5.01 -22.08 8.92
N ILE A 219 4.69 -22.46 10.16
CA ILE A 219 5.46 -23.45 10.91
C ILE A 219 5.34 -24.85 10.29
N PHE A 220 4.12 -25.36 10.12
CA PHE A 220 3.92 -26.72 9.57
C PHE A 220 4.42 -26.89 8.12
N PRO A 221 4.20 -25.94 7.20
CA PRO A 221 4.78 -26.02 5.86
C PRO A 221 6.32 -26.07 5.85
N LEU A 222 6.98 -25.36 6.78
CA LEU A 222 8.44 -25.29 6.86
C LEU A 222 9.07 -26.43 7.68
N LEU A 223 8.28 -27.13 8.50
CA LEU A 223 8.76 -28.24 9.33
C LEU A 223 9.22 -29.46 8.52
N LYS A 224 8.86 -29.59 7.23
CA LYS A 224 9.34 -30.64 6.30
C LYS A 224 9.40 -32.05 6.94
N ASN A 225 8.28 -32.48 7.54
CA ASN A 225 8.12 -33.77 8.24
C ASN A 225 8.78 -33.89 9.62
N LYS A 226 9.16 -32.78 10.26
CA LYS A 226 9.50 -32.75 11.69
C LYS A 226 8.27 -32.40 12.51
N ASP A 227 8.21 -32.90 13.74
CA ASP A 227 7.13 -32.58 14.66
C ASP A 227 7.34 -31.19 15.29
N LEU A 228 6.25 -30.46 15.47
CA LEU A 228 6.23 -29.30 16.35
C LEU A 228 6.20 -29.77 17.81
N VAL A 229 7.23 -29.43 18.58
CA VAL A 229 7.32 -29.82 20.00
C VAL A 229 6.87 -28.66 20.89
N VAL A 230 5.76 -28.85 21.59
CA VAL A 230 5.26 -27.94 22.62
C VAL A 230 5.80 -28.39 23.97
N LYS A 231 6.80 -27.65 24.48
CA LYS A 231 7.37 -27.89 25.81
C LYS A 231 6.42 -27.38 26.88
N ARG A 232 5.92 -28.29 27.71
CA ARG A 232 5.12 -27.99 28.92
C ARG A 232 5.91 -28.41 30.16
N SER A 233 5.63 -27.82 31.31
CA SER A 233 6.27 -28.21 32.57
C SER A 233 5.90 -29.67 32.94
N ALA A 234 6.72 -30.33 33.76
CA ALA A 234 6.47 -31.70 34.20
C ALA A 234 5.15 -31.85 35.01
N GLU A 235 4.61 -30.75 35.51
CA GLU A 235 3.33 -30.66 36.22
C GLU A 235 2.12 -30.61 35.27
N HIS A 236 2.34 -30.46 33.96
CA HIS A 236 1.32 -30.34 32.91
C HIS A 236 1.49 -31.40 31.81
N ASP A 237 1.62 -32.67 32.22
CA ASP A 237 1.67 -33.85 31.34
C ASP A 237 2.83 -33.90 30.32
N GLY A 238 3.91 -33.14 30.56
CA GLY A 238 5.15 -33.22 29.79
C GLY A 238 5.07 -32.68 28.35
N PRO A 239 6.19 -32.75 27.58
CA PRO A 239 6.25 -32.23 26.23
C PRO A 239 5.33 -33.00 25.28
N MET A 240 4.62 -32.28 24.41
CA MET A 240 3.76 -32.86 23.39
C MET A 240 4.31 -32.55 22.00
N SER A 241 4.23 -33.52 21.09
CA SER A 241 4.72 -33.39 19.72
C SER A 241 3.58 -33.55 18.72
N PHE A 242 3.55 -32.70 17.71
CA PHE A 242 2.50 -32.70 16.68
C PHE A 242 3.10 -32.87 15.29
N SER A 243 2.65 -33.91 14.59
CA SER A 243 3.12 -34.22 13.23
C SER A 243 2.42 -33.42 12.13
N ASN A 244 1.23 -32.88 12.43
CA ASN A 244 0.43 -32.06 11.51
C ASN A 244 -0.40 -31.03 12.30
N TYR A 245 -0.94 -30.06 11.55
CA TYR A 245 -1.69 -28.95 12.11
C TYR A 245 -3.02 -29.40 12.74
N GLU A 246 -3.70 -30.38 12.14
CA GLU A 246 -4.99 -30.87 12.59
C GLU A 246 -4.90 -31.46 14.01
N GLN A 247 -3.82 -32.19 14.31
CA GLN A 247 -3.56 -32.70 15.66
C GLN A 247 -3.38 -31.55 16.67
N LEU A 248 -2.61 -30.52 16.31
CA LEU A 248 -2.39 -29.35 17.16
C LEU A 248 -3.69 -28.61 17.46
N GLU A 249 -4.47 -28.34 16.41
CA GLU A 249 -5.74 -27.60 16.51
C GLU A 249 -6.74 -28.34 17.40
N GLN A 250 -6.86 -29.66 17.25
CA GLN A 250 -7.76 -30.48 18.06
C GLN A 250 -7.31 -30.55 19.53
N SER A 251 -6.01 -30.70 19.80
CA SER A 251 -5.50 -30.68 21.18
C SER A 251 -5.65 -29.31 21.84
N PHE A 252 -5.52 -28.22 21.07
CA PHE A 252 -5.79 -26.87 21.56
C PHE A 252 -7.28 -26.66 21.88
N LEU A 253 -8.17 -27.14 21.01
CA LEU A 253 -9.63 -27.09 21.20
C LEU A 253 -10.08 -27.89 22.43
N LYS A 254 -9.44 -29.01 22.72
CA LYS A 254 -9.69 -29.84 23.92
C LYS A 254 -9.08 -29.28 25.21
N HIS A 255 -8.42 -28.12 25.14
CA HIS A 255 -7.70 -27.49 26.25
C HIS A 255 -6.53 -28.33 26.79
N GLU A 256 -5.97 -29.22 25.96
CA GLU A 256 -4.77 -30.00 26.31
C GLU A 256 -3.50 -29.13 26.23
N ILE A 257 -3.55 -28.03 25.46
CA ILE A 257 -2.44 -27.09 25.30
C ILE A 257 -2.86 -25.73 25.83
N HIS A 258 -2.07 -25.16 26.72
CA HIS A 258 -2.29 -23.80 27.21
C HIS A 258 -1.78 -22.77 26.17
N PRO A 259 -2.45 -21.61 25.99
CA PRO A 259 -2.01 -20.56 25.06
C PRO A 259 -0.56 -20.10 25.24
N VAL A 260 -0.07 -20.06 26.48
CA VAL A 260 1.31 -19.67 26.78
C VAL A 260 2.31 -20.68 26.23
N ASP A 261 2.03 -21.98 26.37
CA ASP A 261 2.91 -23.04 25.87
C ASP A 261 2.95 -23.04 24.34
N LEU A 262 1.79 -22.85 23.71
CA LEU A 262 1.69 -22.72 22.26
C LEU A 262 2.49 -21.50 21.75
N LYS A 263 2.36 -20.34 22.40
CA LYS A 263 3.16 -19.14 22.08
C LYS A 263 4.65 -19.41 22.20
N ASN A 264 5.08 -20.03 23.30
CA ASN A 264 6.49 -20.35 23.54
C ASN A 264 7.05 -21.32 22.49
N ALA A 265 6.26 -22.33 22.10
CA ALA A 265 6.63 -23.28 21.06
C ALA A 265 6.78 -22.57 19.69
N ALA A 266 5.81 -21.73 19.32
CA ALA A 266 5.85 -20.94 18.10
C ALA A 266 7.06 -19.99 18.06
N THR A 267 7.35 -19.29 19.17
CA THR A 267 8.55 -18.44 19.31
C THR A 267 9.83 -19.25 19.16
N THR A 268 9.93 -20.40 19.82
CA THR A 268 11.13 -21.25 19.73
C THR A 268 11.41 -21.67 18.30
N TYR A 269 10.38 -22.05 17.55
CA TYR A 269 10.53 -22.41 16.14
C TYR A 269 10.91 -21.21 15.28
N LEU A 270 10.29 -20.05 15.50
CA LEU A 270 10.63 -18.81 14.79
C LEU A 270 12.08 -18.41 15.00
N GLU A 271 12.59 -18.50 16.22
CA GLU A 271 13.99 -18.21 16.51
C GLU A 271 14.93 -19.16 15.76
N GLN A 272 14.60 -20.45 15.69
CA GLN A 272 15.40 -21.41 14.90
C GLN A 272 15.39 -21.11 13.40
N LEU A 273 14.29 -20.57 12.88
CA LEU A 273 14.16 -20.19 11.47
C LEU A 273 14.90 -18.89 11.14
N LEU A 274 14.81 -17.89 12.02
CA LEU A 274 15.35 -16.55 11.78
C LEU A 274 16.85 -16.45 12.11
N GLU A 275 17.34 -17.20 13.08
CA GLU A 275 18.75 -17.20 13.51
C GLU A 275 19.77 -17.34 12.36
N PRO A 276 19.67 -18.34 11.45
CA PRO A 276 20.63 -18.45 10.35
C PRO A 276 20.55 -17.25 9.38
N ILE A 277 19.36 -16.70 9.18
CA ILE A 277 19.14 -15.52 8.32
C ILE A 277 19.80 -14.30 8.95
N ARG A 278 19.54 -14.02 10.24
CA ARG A 278 20.16 -12.90 10.97
C ARG A 278 21.69 -12.96 10.86
N LYS A 279 22.28 -14.13 11.07
CA LYS A 279 23.74 -14.35 10.95
C LYS A 279 24.29 -14.05 9.56
N GLU A 280 23.58 -14.42 8.50
CA GLU A 280 24.00 -14.10 7.13
C GLU A 280 24.03 -12.59 6.88
N PHE A 281 23.08 -11.87 7.47
CA PHE A 281 22.96 -10.42 7.36
C PHE A 281 23.82 -9.63 8.35
N GLU A 282 24.53 -10.27 9.28
CA GLU A 282 25.50 -9.62 10.18
C GLU A 282 26.83 -9.24 9.51
N THR A 283 27.07 -9.74 8.29
CA THR A 283 28.28 -9.40 7.53
C THR A 283 28.32 -7.91 7.16
N GLU A 284 29.52 -7.29 7.18
CA GLU A 284 29.67 -5.87 6.87
C GLU A 284 29.12 -5.49 5.49
N GLU A 285 29.20 -6.41 4.52
CA GLU A 285 28.67 -6.20 3.17
C GLU A 285 27.14 -6.15 3.17
N MET A 286 26.48 -7.11 3.82
CA MET A 286 25.02 -7.13 3.92
C MET A 286 24.47 -5.96 4.73
N GLN A 287 25.16 -5.54 5.80
CA GLN A 287 24.78 -4.36 6.58
C GLN A 287 24.83 -3.07 5.75
N LYS A 288 25.85 -2.91 4.89
CA LYS A 288 25.93 -1.78 3.95
C LYS A 288 24.81 -1.83 2.92
N LEU A 289 24.46 -3.00 2.40
CA LEU A 289 23.34 -3.17 1.47
C LEU A 289 22.00 -2.85 2.12
N ILE A 290 21.76 -3.31 3.35
CA ILE A 290 20.55 -2.97 4.11
C ILE A 290 20.44 -1.46 4.31
N PHE A 291 21.50 -0.79 4.73
CA PHE A 291 21.50 0.66 4.94
C PHE A 291 21.19 1.43 3.65
N ASN A 292 21.72 0.98 2.51
CA ASN A 292 21.46 1.59 1.21
C ASN A 292 20.03 1.33 0.72
N ALA A 293 19.48 0.14 0.98
CA ALA A 293 18.13 -0.24 0.56
C ALA A 293 17.04 0.39 1.44
N TYR A 294 17.29 0.47 2.74
CA TYR A 294 16.37 0.98 3.76
C TYR A 294 17.09 1.95 4.69
N PRO A 295 17.40 3.18 4.22
CA PRO A 295 18.01 4.18 5.07
C PRO A 295 17.09 4.51 6.25
N PRO A 296 17.61 4.62 7.48
CA PRO A 296 16.79 4.90 8.65
C PRO A 296 16.05 6.23 8.45
N SER A 297 14.73 6.19 8.60
CA SER A 297 13.89 7.38 8.47
C SER A 297 14.34 8.43 9.51
N PRO A 298 14.41 9.73 9.13
CA PRO A 298 14.72 10.78 10.09
C PRO A 298 13.71 10.74 11.24
N ALA A 299 14.23 10.71 12.48
CA ALA A 299 13.41 10.54 13.68
C ALA A 299 12.29 11.60 13.73
N PRO A 300 11.04 11.21 14.08
CA PRO A 300 9.97 12.18 14.25
C PRO A 300 10.32 13.14 15.39
N VAL A 301 10.28 14.45 15.10
CA VAL A 301 10.42 15.51 16.10
C VAL A 301 9.24 15.38 17.06
N HIS A 302 9.46 14.80 18.24
CA HIS A 302 8.46 14.77 19.29
C HIS A 302 8.27 16.17 19.89
N GLU A 303 7.26 16.91 19.40
CA GLU A 303 6.66 17.98 20.18
C GLU A 303 6.04 17.38 21.45
N LYS A 304 6.65 17.65 22.60
CA LYS A 304 6.10 17.32 23.91
C LYS A 304 4.81 18.12 24.14
N LYS A 305 3.65 17.53 23.85
CA LYS A 305 2.38 18.01 24.40
C LYS A 305 2.33 17.68 25.91
N LYS A 306 2.43 18.72 26.74
CA LYS A 306 2.15 18.67 28.18
C LYS A 306 0.72 18.15 28.40
N LYS A 307 0.58 17.17 29.30
CA LYS A 307 -0.71 16.75 29.88
C LYS A 307 -1.22 17.86 30.79
N GLU A 308 -2.43 18.38 30.53
CA GLU A 308 -3.20 19.13 31.52
C GLU A 308 -4.40 18.30 31.98
N SER A 309 -4.39 17.99 33.27
CA SER A 309 -5.47 17.40 34.05
C SER A 309 -6.64 18.38 34.18
N GLY A 310 -7.86 17.90 33.96
CA GLY A 310 -9.03 18.74 33.82
C GLY A 310 -9.54 19.43 35.10
N LYS A 311 -10.35 20.48 34.88
CA LYS A 311 -11.48 20.84 35.72
C LYS A 311 -12.51 21.64 34.92
N LYS A 312 -13.78 21.38 35.27
CA LYS A 312 -15.02 22.06 34.85
C LYS A 312 -14.90 23.58 34.98
N GLU A 313 -15.45 24.36 34.04
CA GLU A 313 -16.65 25.20 34.21
C GLU A 313 -16.79 26.27 33.10
N GLN A 314 -18.04 26.42 32.67
CA GLN A 314 -18.73 27.63 32.20
C GLN A 314 -18.09 28.54 31.14
N ARG A 315 -18.78 28.55 29.99
CA ARG A 315 -18.62 29.47 28.87
C ARG A 315 -19.43 30.74 29.14
N SER A 316 -18.77 31.87 29.38
CA SER A 316 -19.37 33.19 29.20
C SER A 316 -18.31 34.26 28.90
N THR A 317 -18.59 35.02 27.83
CA THR A 317 -18.24 36.43 27.57
C THR A 317 -16.76 36.80 27.41
N VAL A 318 -16.28 37.10 26.19
CA VAL A 318 -16.31 38.41 25.48
C VAL A 318 -15.01 39.21 25.71
N SER A 319 -14.53 39.84 24.62
CA SER A 319 -13.54 40.93 24.51
C SER A 319 -12.06 40.57 24.32
N THR A 320 -11.63 40.65 23.06
CA THR A 320 -10.44 41.43 22.63
C THR A 320 -10.53 42.86 23.20
N PRO A 321 -9.42 43.64 23.41
CA PRO A 321 -8.47 43.93 22.31
C PRO A 321 -7.03 44.46 22.67
N ILE A 322 -6.26 44.72 21.61
CA ILE A 322 -5.33 45.87 21.41
C ILE A 322 -3.87 45.81 21.94
N THR A 323 -2.96 45.82 20.93
CA THR A 323 -1.70 46.58 20.70
C THR A 323 -0.53 46.49 21.71
N SER A 324 0.64 46.03 21.26
CA SER A 324 1.81 46.79 20.73
C SER A 324 2.69 47.40 21.82
N GLU A 325 4.00 47.09 21.81
CA GLU A 325 5.10 48.07 21.80
C GLU A 325 6.48 47.40 22.02
N LEU A 326 7.45 47.83 21.19
CA LEU A 326 8.86 48.20 21.51
C LEU A 326 9.78 47.14 22.17
N ALA A 327 11.09 47.06 21.92
CA ALA A 327 12.03 47.72 21.03
C ALA A 327 13.41 47.02 21.20
N GLN A 328 14.26 47.16 20.18
CA GLN A 328 15.73 47.31 20.25
C GLN A 328 16.60 46.18 20.83
N ASN A 329 17.49 45.65 19.98
CA ASN A 329 18.92 46.02 20.07
C ASN A 329 19.68 45.68 18.78
N ALA A 330 20.57 46.59 18.41
CA ALA A 330 21.47 46.57 17.26
C ALA A 330 22.93 46.31 17.71
N ASN A 331 23.84 46.34 16.72
CA ASN A 331 25.32 46.28 16.76
C ASN A 331 25.96 44.90 16.86
N GLU A 332 27.04 44.55 16.14
CA GLU A 332 27.83 45.19 15.06
C GLU A 332 28.86 44.11 14.64
N ASN A 333 29.08 43.90 13.34
CA ASN A 333 30.37 44.16 12.67
C ASN A 333 30.50 43.44 11.32
N LEU A 334 30.73 44.28 10.32
CA LEU A 334 31.17 44.03 8.96
C LEU A 334 32.63 44.50 8.91
N VAL A 335 33.57 43.67 8.46
CA VAL A 335 34.79 44.17 7.81
C VAL A 335 35.09 43.32 6.59
N ILE A 336 35.09 44.03 5.47
CA ILE A 336 35.43 43.69 4.09
C ILE A 336 36.96 43.65 3.95
N LYS A 337 37.49 42.83 3.03
CA LYS A 337 38.52 43.26 2.07
C LYS A 337 38.68 42.29 0.90
N ASP A 338 38.42 42.85 -0.28
CA ASP A 338 38.85 42.42 -1.60
C ASP A 338 40.38 42.20 -1.67
N ASP A 339 40.84 41.34 -2.58
CA ASP A 339 41.53 41.81 -3.78
C ASP A 339 42.05 40.63 -4.64
N THR A 340 41.62 40.67 -5.91
CA THR A 340 42.38 40.44 -7.15
C THR A 340 43.76 39.74 -7.07
N ASN A 341 43.99 38.73 -7.90
CA ASN A 341 44.58 38.88 -9.24
C ASN A 341 45.18 37.57 -9.76
N SER A 342 45.09 37.43 -11.08
CA SER A 342 45.77 36.52 -12.01
C SER A 342 47.25 36.22 -11.72
N THR A 343 47.70 35.01 -12.11
CA THR A 343 48.74 34.79 -13.14
C THR A 343 48.83 33.31 -13.52
N SER A 344 48.59 33.06 -14.80
CA SER A 344 49.05 31.90 -15.58
C SER A 344 50.45 32.14 -16.15
N LYS A 345 51.13 31.06 -16.55
CA LYS A 345 52.34 30.95 -17.42
C LYS A 345 53.68 30.97 -16.68
N ASP A 346 54.70 30.18 -17.03
CA ASP A 346 54.95 29.17 -18.06
C ASP A 346 56.28 28.41 -17.67
N ASP A 347 56.48 27.22 -18.24
CA ASP A 347 57.76 26.59 -18.67
C ASP A 347 58.78 25.89 -17.72
N ASP A 348 58.81 24.54 -17.89
CA ASP A 348 59.95 23.66 -18.29
C ASP A 348 61.20 23.50 -17.38
N PRO A 349 62.14 22.55 -17.64
CA PRO A 349 62.09 21.27 -18.36
C PRO A 349 62.65 20.08 -17.54
N ASN A 350 62.43 18.84 -18.01
CA ASN A 350 63.41 17.76 -18.28
C ASN A 350 62.75 16.36 -18.31
#